data_AF-A0A5Q4FPD2-F1
#
_entry.id   AF-A0A5Q4FPD2-F1
#
_cell.length_a   1.000
_cell.length_b   1.000
_cell.length_c   1.000
_cell.angle_alpha   90.00
_cell.angle_beta   90.00
_cell.angle_gamma   90.00
#
_symmetry.space_group_name_H-M   'P 1'
#
loop_
_entity.id
_entity.type
_entity.pdbx_description
1 polymer ?
#
loop_
_entity_poly.entity_id
_entity_poly.type
_entity_poly.pdbx_seq_one_letter_code
_entity_poly.pdbx_strand_id
1 'polypeptide(L)' 'MTKALHVSRPDRPDRPDRPRRSDRPAVRDHGIDADLIDRVYRTAREFFALPEAVKMHYHQPGTGGARGYTGFGI' A
#
# COMPACT_ATOMS: atom_id res chain seq x y z
N MET A 1 29.21 -10.59 20.85
CA MET A 1 28.92 -10.90 19.44
C MET A 1 27.81 -11.93 19.41
N THR A 2 26.55 -11.52 19.18
CA THR A 2 25.39 -12.43 19.21
C THR A 2 24.87 -12.60 17.79
N LYS A 3 25.19 -13.74 17.18
CA LYS A 3 24.77 -14.10 15.82
C LYS A 3 23.37 -14.70 15.90
N ALA A 4 22.38 -14.06 15.28
CA ALA A 4 21.01 -14.55 15.20
C ALA A 4 20.96 -15.86 14.39
N LEU A 5 20.28 -16.88 14.94
CA LEU A 5 20.00 -18.12 14.21
C LEU A 5 19.12 -17.82 12.99
N HIS A 6 19.65 -18.12 11.81
CA HIS A 6 18.86 -18.23 10.59
C HIS A 6 18.07 -19.55 10.68
N VAL A 7 16.81 -19.48 11.07
CA VAL A 7 15.90 -20.64 11.01
C VAL A 7 15.45 -20.78 9.55
N SER A 8 16.07 -21.71 8.82
CA SER A 8 15.61 -22.10 7.49
C SER A 8 14.18 -22.63 7.60
N ARG A 9 13.23 -21.93 6.96
CA ARG A 9 11.86 -22.43 6.79
C ARG A 9 11.91 -23.72 5.96
N PRO A 10 11.16 -24.77 6.32
CA PRO A 10 11.07 -25.95 5.47
C PRO A 10 10.41 -25.58 4.13
N ASP A 11 10.89 -26.20 3.05
CA ASP A 11 10.28 -26.11 1.72
C ASP A 11 8.81 -26.50 1.82
N ARG A 12 7.92 -25.52 1.66
CA ARG A 12 6.49 -25.81 1.51
C ARG A 12 6.26 -26.29 0.08
N PRO A 13 5.47 -27.36 -0.12
CA PRO A 13 5.14 -27.80 -1.47
C PRO A 13 4.40 -26.70 -2.22
N ASP A 14 4.72 -26.55 -3.51
CA ASP A 14 4.01 -25.67 -4.44
C ASP A 14 2.52 -26.07 -4.43
N ARG A 15 1.63 -25.15 -4.01
CA ARG A 15 0.18 -25.36 -4.08
C ARG A 15 -0.30 -24.93 -5.47
N PRO A 16 -0.91 -25.81 -6.27
CA PRO A 16 -1.29 -25.52 -7.65
C PRO A 16 -2.32 -24.38 -7.76
N ASP A 17 -3.18 -24.20 -6.75
CA ASP A 17 -4.26 -23.18 -6.78
C ASP A 17 -3.83 -21.79 -6.31
N ARG A 18 -2.57 -21.63 -5.87
CA ARG A 18 -2.10 -20.33 -5.39
C ARG A 18 -1.43 -19.59 -6.54
N PRO A 19 -1.88 -18.37 -6.88
CA PRO A 19 -1.17 -17.57 -7.86
C PRO A 19 0.26 -17.35 -7.37
N ARG A 20 1.24 -17.69 -8.22
CA ARG A 20 2.65 -17.37 -8.04
C ARG A 20 2.79 -15.85 -7.99
N ARG A 21 3.90 -15.36 -7.42
CA ARG A 21 4.19 -13.92 -7.36
C ARG A 21 4.15 -13.24 -8.74
N SER A 22 4.46 -13.99 -9.81
CA SER A 22 4.42 -13.58 -11.21
C SER A 22 3.02 -13.47 -11.81
N ASP A 23 2.01 -14.04 -11.16
CA ASP A 23 0.68 -14.19 -11.76
C ASP A 23 -0.14 -12.91 -11.68
N ARG A 24 0.42 -11.84 -11.12
CA ARG A 24 -0.11 -10.48 -11.22
C ARG A 24 0.65 -9.70 -12.29
N PRO A 25 0.02 -9.38 -13.43
CA PRO A 25 0.67 -8.59 -14.45
C PRO A 25 0.86 -7.14 -13.97
N ALA A 26 2.04 -6.58 -14.22
CA ALA A 26 2.24 -5.14 -14.20
C ALA A 26 1.79 -4.59 -15.55
N VAL A 27 0.92 -3.57 -15.55
CA VAL A 27 0.51 -2.89 -16.77
C VAL A 27 1.63 -1.94 -17.19
N ARG A 28 2.14 -2.12 -18.42
CA ARG A 28 3.14 -1.25 -19.05
C ARG A 28 2.49 -0.57 -20.26
N ASP A 29 3.08 0.55 -20.71
CA ASP A 29 2.62 1.30 -21.89
C ASP A 29 1.16 1.81 -21.78
N HIS A 30 0.69 2.08 -20.56
CA HIS A 30 -0.65 2.59 -20.26
C HIS A 30 -0.89 4.05 -20.69
N GLY A 31 0.09 4.71 -21.31
CA GLY A 31 0.00 6.12 -21.73
C GLY A 31 -0.05 7.17 -20.61
N ILE A 32 -0.21 6.74 -19.34
CA ILE A 32 -0.07 7.63 -18.18
C ILE A 32 1.39 8.08 -18.05
N ASP A 33 1.58 9.39 -18.04
CA ASP A 33 2.86 10.07 -17.88
C ASP A 33 3.51 9.75 -16.51
N ALA A 34 4.82 9.46 -16.53
CA ALA A 34 5.55 9.08 -15.32
C ALA A 34 5.63 10.24 -14.30
N ASP A 35 5.80 11.48 -14.77
CA ASP A 35 5.86 12.64 -13.88
C ASP A 35 4.51 12.89 -13.21
N LEU A 36 3.39 12.59 -13.89
CA LEU A 36 2.06 12.63 -13.27
C LEU A 36 1.95 11.64 -12.11
N ILE A 37 2.42 10.40 -12.30
CA ILE A 37 2.41 9.37 -11.25
C ILE A 37 3.24 9.84 -10.04
N ASP A 38 4.44 10.36 -10.29
CA ASP A 38 5.32 10.86 -9.23
C ASP A 38 4.71 12.05 -8.48
N ARG A 39 4.06 12.98 -9.19
CA ARG A 39 3.34 14.09 -8.55
C ARG A 39 2.22 13.58 -7.65
N VAL A 40 1.43 12.60 -8.10
CA VAL A 40 0.35 12.03 -7.28
C VAL A 40 0.90 11.39 -6.01
N TYR A 41 1.97 10.60 -6.11
CA TYR A 41 2.60 10.00 -4.93
C TYR A 41 3.21 11.04 -3.99
N ARG A 42 3.81 12.10 -4.53
CA ARG A 42 4.32 13.21 -3.70
C ARG A 42 3.20 13.91 -2.95
N THR A 43 2.14 14.31 -3.62
CA THR A 43 0.98 14.96 -3.00
C THR A 43 0.34 14.07 -1.93
N ALA A 44 0.24 12.75 -2.17
CA ALA A 44 -0.25 11.81 -1.18
C ALA A 44 0.63 11.79 0.08
N ARG A 45 1.97 11.75 -0.07
CA ARG A 45 2.91 11.80 1.07
C ARG A 45 2.77 13.10 1.84
N GLU A 46 2.68 14.24 1.15
CA GLU A 46 2.49 15.55 1.76
C GLU A 46 1.19 15.62 2.56
N PHE A 47 0.09 15.13 2.00
CA PHE A 47 -1.20 15.05 2.69
C PHE A 47 -1.11 14.19 3.96
N PHE A 48 -0.52 12.99 3.88
CA PHE A 48 -0.41 12.12 5.05
C PHE A 48 0.56 12.63 6.13
N ALA A 49 1.49 13.53 5.76
CA ALA A 49 2.39 14.21 6.69
C ALA A 49 1.72 15.37 7.45
N LEU A 50 0.53 15.83 7.03
CA LEU A 50 -0.22 16.85 7.76
C LEU A 50 -0.62 16.37 9.17
N PRO A 51 -0.80 17.30 10.12
CA PRO A 51 -1.30 16.96 11.46
C PRO A 51 -2.63 16.19 11.39
N GLU A 52 -2.83 15.26 12.33
CA GLU A 52 -4.04 14.43 12.35
C GLU A 52 -5.33 15.24 12.40
N ALA A 53 -5.37 16.31 13.21
CA ALA A 53 -6.51 17.22 13.28
C ALA A 53 -6.90 17.78 11.90
N VAL A 54 -5.91 18.08 11.05
CA VAL A 54 -6.16 18.59 9.68
C VAL A 54 -6.77 17.49 8.81
N LYS A 55 -6.21 16.28 8.87
CA LYS A 55 -6.71 15.14 8.08
C LYS A 55 -8.12 14.71 8.50
N MET A 56 -8.44 14.81 9.79
CA MET A 56 -9.76 14.47 10.33
C MET A 56 -10.88 15.37 9.81
N HIS A 57 -10.61 16.59 9.34
CA HIS A 57 -11.62 17.40 8.65
C HIS A 57 -12.16 16.74 7.37
N TYR A 58 -11.39 15.82 6.79
CA TYR A 58 -11.78 15.05 5.61
C TYR A 58 -12.38 13.69 5.95
N HIS A 59 -12.52 13.32 7.23
CA HIS A 59 -13.17 12.08 7.60
C HIS A 59 -14.68 12.16 7.35
N GLN A 60 -15.24 11.17 6.65
CA GLN A 60 -16.66 11.10 6.34
C GLN A 60 -17.31 9.89 7.03
N PRO A 61 -17.95 10.09 8.20
CA PRO A 61 -18.60 9.03 8.96
C PRO A 61 -19.66 8.29 8.14
N GLY A 62 -19.84 7.00 8.42
CA GLY A 62 -20.89 6.18 7.78
C GLY A 62 -20.59 5.70 6.36
N THR A 63 -19.45 6.10 5.76
CA THR A 63 -19.06 5.66 4.41
C THR A 63 -18.19 4.39 4.39
N GLY A 64 -17.85 3.86 5.55
CA GLY A 64 -16.92 2.72 5.67
C GLY A 64 -15.53 3.00 5.07
N GLY A 65 -15.15 4.26 4.93
CA GLY A 65 -13.89 4.67 4.31
C GLY A 65 -13.89 4.68 2.78
N ALA A 66 -15.06 4.57 2.13
CA ALA A 66 -15.18 4.69 0.68
C ALA A 66 -14.88 6.12 0.17
N ARG A 67 -14.99 7.12 1.05
CA ARG A 67 -14.74 8.53 0.76
C ARG A 67 -14.00 9.19 1.93
N GLY A 68 -13.23 10.22 1.59
CA GLY A 68 -12.53 11.04 2.58
C GLY A 68 -11.28 10.40 3.14
N TYR A 69 -10.86 10.88 4.32
CA TYR A 69 -9.74 10.37 5.08
C TYR A 69 -10.18 9.22 5.99
N THR A 70 -9.47 8.10 5.88
CA THR A 70 -9.63 6.93 6.76
C THR A 70 -8.36 6.83 7.61
N GLY A 71 -8.48 7.18 8.89
CA GLY A 71 -7.39 7.02 9.87
C GLY A 71 -7.19 5.57 10.29
N PHE A 72 -6.16 5.31 11.10
CA PHE A 72 -6.00 4.02 11.76
C PHE A 72 -6.93 3.95 12.99
N GLY A 73 -7.65 2.83 13.16
CA GLY A 73 -8.41 2.55 14.40
C GLY A 73 -9.74 3.29 14.56
N ILE A 74 -10.25 3.93 13.50
CA ILE A 74 -11.64 4.41 13.39
C ILE A 74 -12.62 3.28 13.09
#